data_AF-A0AAE4LYG4-F1
#
_entry.id   AF-A0AAE4LYG4-F1
#
_cell.length_a   1.000
_cell.length_b   1.000
_cell.length_c   1.000
_cell.angle_alpha   90.00
_cell.angle_beta   90.00
_cell.angle_gamma   90.00
#
_symmetry.space_group_name_H-M   'P 1'
#
loop_
_entity.id
_entity.type
_entity.pdbx_description
1 polymer ?
#
loop_
_entity_poly.entity_id
_entity_poly.type
_entity_poly.pdbx_seq_one_letter_code
_entity_poly.pdbx_strand_id
1 'polypeptide(L)'
;MKHWIMMNMLLLVGSIFAFSQPYSGEKLSRGLIGIPTEDGMYFSWRMTLEDAAGLQFDLYRSSGGGAEVKLNKEPIDRTSDFLDRTVDYTVDNRWTLKATTGEVAIWTRLKGEERNPYLSVPVCKPEDGEIAGESFTYTANDCSVGDLDGDGEYEIILKWSPSNSKRPPQRGFTGNTYLDAYKMDGTRLWRIDLGPNVRSGAATTNFLVFDFDGDGCAEICCKTGDGTVDGLGHRIGDAQADWRTWDKKSPTYGKIVNGPEYLTVFEGRTGKELDSKEYIPTRYPLDGWGGVGGNCGNDNTGGRSDRFTAGVAFLDGKTPSPVMVRGWYGRTVVAAWTFTNGALKHTWTFDSAAPGWEAYSGMGNHSVTVADFDGDGCDEICVGAMTVDHDGKGLFTTGLRHGDALHAGRFIPSRQGMQVFGVHENEGDNEIVKRTPAVAMFDGATGEIIWQDGLGQDAGRGVAADIDPRYDGAECWCNIGGLRRGDTGEIISNRKPDSCNFTIYWDADPLAELLDHVSISKWNWNAESTDLLLKAEGVVSNNGTKGNPCLSGDILGDWREEVIWASEDQTELRIYSTTIPAVDRRATWMNDRQYRLAIAWQNVAYNQPPHSSF
;
A
#
# COMPACT_ATOMS: atom_id res chain seq x y z
N MET A 1 66.37 36.44 15.08
CA MET A 1 65.71 36.21 16.40
C MET A 1 64.32 35.66 16.13
N LYS A 2 63.98 34.55 16.79
CA LYS A 2 62.66 33.88 16.91
C LYS A 2 62.19 33.00 15.73
N HIS A 3 62.50 31.71 15.87
CA HIS A 3 61.69 30.59 15.40
C HIS A 3 60.28 30.65 16.01
N TRP A 4 59.23 30.39 15.23
CA TRP A 4 57.99 29.80 15.73
C TRP A 4 57.42 28.83 14.67
N ILE A 5 57.14 27.63 15.16
CA ILE A 5 56.61 26.45 14.49
C ILE A 5 55.13 26.70 14.17
N MET A 6 54.73 26.61 12.90
CA MET A 6 53.33 26.43 12.52
C MET A 6 53.03 24.94 12.43
N MET A 7 52.39 24.43 13.48
CA MET A 7 51.78 23.11 13.52
C MET A 7 50.41 23.23 12.85
N ASN A 8 50.29 22.78 11.60
CA ASN A 8 49.00 22.63 10.93
C ASN A 8 48.31 21.38 11.50
N MET A 9 47.32 21.61 12.35
CA MET A 9 46.41 20.59 12.85
C MET A 9 45.38 20.31 11.74
N LEU A 10 45.53 19.21 11.01
CA LEU A 10 44.46 18.67 10.17
C LEU A 10 43.35 18.20 11.11
N LEU A 11 42.27 18.99 11.22
CA LEU A 11 40.98 18.51 11.70
C LEU A 11 40.39 17.63 10.59
N LEU A 12 40.65 16.33 10.69
CA LEU A 12 39.92 15.31 9.95
C LEU A 12 38.51 15.26 10.56
N VAL A 13 37.57 16.03 10.00
CA VAL A 13 36.15 15.79 10.23
C VAL A 13 35.83 14.50 9.48
N GLY A 14 36.02 13.37 10.16
CA GLY A 14 35.49 12.10 9.70
C GLY A 14 33.98 12.16 9.82
N SER A 15 33.30 12.51 8.73
CA SER A 15 31.89 12.22 8.57
C SER A 15 31.76 10.71 8.68
N ILE A 16 31.29 10.23 9.82
CA ILE A 16 30.79 8.87 9.94
C ILE A 16 29.50 8.89 9.13
N PHE A 17 29.60 8.63 7.83
CA PHE A 17 28.45 8.08 7.12
C PHE A 17 28.18 6.76 7.82
N ALA A 18 27.15 6.74 8.66
CA ALA A 18 26.56 5.48 9.07
C ALA A 18 26.08 4.86 7.77
N PHE A 19 26.83 3.88 7.24
CA PHE A 19 26.34 3.09 6.13
C PHE A 19 25.05 2.43 6.63
N SER A 20 23.90 2.91 6.15
CA SER A 20 22.63 2.22 6.30
C SER A 20 22.82 0.80 5.73
N GLN A 21 22.29 -0.21 6.41
CA GLN A 21 22.30 -1.54 5.82
C GLN A 21 21.19 -1.53 4.76
N PRO A 22 21.48 -1.95 3.51
CA PRO A 22 20.44 -2.06 2.51
C PRO A 22 19.36 -3.02 3.02
N TYR A 23 18.11 -2.61 2.91
CA TYR A 23 16.96 -3.48 3.21
C TYR A 23 17.09 -4.77 2.40
N SER A 24 17.19 -5.91 3.08
CA SER A 24 17.40 -7.21 2.44
C SER A 24 16.10 -7.91 2.03
N GLY A 25 14.94 -7.31 2.32
CA GLY A 25 13.65 -7.97 2.14
C GLY A 25 13.28 -8.93 3.27
N GLU A 26 12.00 -9.30 3.31
CA GLU A 26 11.52 -10.47 4.05
C GLU A 26 12.11 -11.75 3.43
N LYS A 27 12.27 -12.81 4.25
CA LYS A 27 12.81 -14.09 3.80
C LYS A 27 11.74 -14.93 3.10
N LEU A 28 11.47 -14.60 1.86
CA LEU A 28 10.40 -15.24 1.08
C LEU A 28 10.82 -16.57 0.47
N SER A 29 9.85 -17.48 0.41
CA SER A 29 9.93 -18.71 -0.38
C SER A 29 9.91 -18.37 -1.88
N ARG A 30 10.02 -19.39 -2.73
CA ARG A 30 9.93 -19.21 -4.19
C ARG A 30 8.56 -18.74 -4.66
N GLY A 31 7.52 -18.74 -3.83
CA GLY A 31 6.20 -18.27 -4.23
C GLY A 31 5.69 -18.95 -5.50
N LEU A 32 6.04 -20.22 -5.71
CA LEU A 32 5.71 -20.96 -6.93
C LEU A 32 4.18 -21.05 -7.05
N ILE A 33 3.65 -20.57 -8.16
CA ILE A 33 2.23 -20.68 -8.50
C ILE A 33 2.04 -21.35 -9.85
N GLY A 34 0.89 -22.00 -10.02
CA GLY A 34 0.51 -22.62 -11.28
C GLY A 34 -0.92 -22.23 -11.67
N ILE A 35 -1.07 -21.58 -12.83
CA ILE A 35 -2.36 -21.13 -13.37
C ILE A 35 -2.68 -21.92 -14.65
N PRO A 36 -3.85 -22.58 -14.73
CA PRO A 36 -4.26 -23.29 -15.94
C PRO A 36 -4.65 -22.29 -17.05
N THR A 37 -4.19 -22.59 -18.26
CA THR A 37 -4.49 -21.84 -19.50
C THR A 37 -5.10 -22.78 -20.54
N GLU A 38 -5.50 -22.24 -21.70
CA GLU A 38 -5.92 -23.06 -22.84
C GLU A 38 -4.78 -23.93 -23.39
N ASP A 39 -3.54 -23.46 -23.28
CA ASP A 39 -2.35 -24.12 -23.84
C ASP A 39 -1.65 -25.11 -22.89
N GLY A 40 -1.97 -25.07 -21.59
CA GLY A 40 -1.28 -25.87 -20.58
C GLY A 40 -1.34 -25.26 -19.17
N MET A 41 -0.48 -25.73 -18.28
CA MET A 41 -0.33 -25.16 -16.93
C MET A 41 0.86 -24.19 -16.93
N TYR A 42 0.59 -22.92 -16.69
CA TYR A 42 1.60 -21.86 -16.64
C TYR A 42 2.11 -21.70 -15.21
N PHE A 43 3.43 -21.71 -15.03
CA PHE A 43 4.09 -21.54 -13.75
C PHE A 43 4.93 -20.27 -13.73
N SER A 44 4.99 -19.60 -12.59
CA SER A 44 5.95 -18.53 -12.28
C SER A 44 6.43 -18.65 -10.84
N TRP A 45 7.62 -18.12 -10.55
CA TRP A 45 8.24 -18.14 -9.23
C TRP A 45 9.22 -16.98 -9.03
N ARG A 46 9.53 -16.69 -7.76
CA ARG A 46 10.34 -15.55 -7.37
C ARG A 46 11.82 -15.79 -7.61
N MET A 47 12.48 -14.76 -8.12
CA MET A 47 13.89 -14.51 -7.85
C MET A 47 14.01 -13.61 -6.62
N THR A 48 15.05 -13.77 -5.83
CA THR A 48 15.33 -12.91 -4.66
C THR A 48 16.67 -12.19 -4.81
N LEU A 49 16.89 -11.12 -4.05
CA LEU A 49 18.19 -10.41 -4.06
C LEU A 49 19.36 -11.27 -3.56
N GLU A 50 19.08 -12.34 -2.81
CA GLU A 50 20.09 -13.28 -2.30
C GLU A 50 20.50 -14.34 -3.33
N ASP A 51 19.78 -14.44 -4.46
CA ASP A 51 20.07 -15.44 -5.47
C ASP A 51 21.41 -15.21 -6.16
N ALA A 52 22.16 -16.30 -6.34
CA ALA A 52 23.43 -16.26 -7.04
C ALA A 52 23.25 -15.83 -8.52
N ALA A 53 24.15 -14.99 -9.00
CA ALA A 53 24.22 -14.64 -10.42
C ALA A 53 24.34 -15.92 -11.27
N GLY A 54 23.42 -16.10 -12.22
CA GLY A 54 23.39 -17.29 -13.08
C GLY A 54 22.70 -18.51 -12.47
N LEU A 55 21.94 -18.37 -11.36
CA LEU A 55 21.06 -19.42 -10.85
C LEU A 55 20.18 -19.98 -11.99
N GLN A 56 20.01 -21.30 -12.04
CA GLN A 56 19.20 -21.98 -13.05
C GLN A 56 18.16 -22.87 -12.39
N PHE A 57 17.03 -23.04 -13.07
CA PHE A 57 15.93 -23.86 -12.60
C PHE A 57 15.56 -24.95 -13.62
N ASP A 58 15.04 -26.05 -13.08
CA ASP A 58 14.40 -27.11 -13.84
C ASP A 58 13.02 -27.38 -13.21
N LEU A 59 12.01 -27.59 -14.05
CA LEU A 59 10.68 -27.98 -13.61
C LEU A 59 10.42 -29.44 -13.97
N TYR A 60 9.98 -30.21 -12.98
CA TYR A 60 9.64 -31.62 -13.12
C TYR A 60 8.15 -31.82 -12.86
N ARG A 61 7.53 -32.82 -13.49
CA ARG A 61 6.16 -33.26 -13.18
C ARG A 61 6.08 -34.75 -12.92
N SER A 62 5.37 -35.14 -11.87
CA SER A 62 4.84 -36.48 -11.66
C SER A 62 3.32 -36.45 -11.92
N SER A 63 2.82 -37.40 -12.72
CA SER A 63 1.40 -37.53 -13.06
C SER A 63 0.88 -38.89 -12.56
N GLY A 64 -0.25 -38.88 -11.86
CA GLY A 64 -0.88 -40.09 -11.32
C GLY A 64 -0.01 -40.89 -10.33
N GLY A 65 0.94 -40.23 -9.65
CA GLY A 65 1.93 -40.88 -8.77
C GLY A 65 3.05 -41.62 -9.51
N GLY A 66 3.21 -41.40 -10.81
CA GLY A 66 4.31 -41.94 -11.61
C GLY A 66 5.67 -41.29 -11.33
N ALA A 67 6.71 -41.73 -12.04
CA ALA A 67 8.03 -41.13 -11.95
C ALA A 67 8.03 -39.66 -12.40
N GLU A 68 8.85 -38.82 -11.76
CA GLU A 68 9.05 -37.43 -12.19
C GLU A 68 9.74 -37.37 -13.56
N VAL A 69 9.22 -36.53 -14.45
CA VAL A 69 9.79 -36.23 -15.76
C VAL A 69 10.17 -34.75 -15.82
N LYS A 70 11.39 -34.45 -16.27
CA LYS A 70 11.85 -33.08 -16.51
C LYS A 70 11.10 -32.49 -17.72
N LEU A 71 10.55 -31.29 -17.57
CA LEU A 71 9.71 -30.64 -18.57
C LEU A 71 10.50 -29.74 -19.54
N ASN A 72 11.48 -29.00 -19.02
CA ASN A 72 12.33 -28.12 -19.82
C ASN A 72 13.51 -28.90 -20.43
N LYS A 73 13.90 -28.57 -21.67
CA LYS A 73 15.04 -29.21 -22.37
C LYS A 73 16.39 -28.68 -21.86
N GLU A 74 16.50 -27.37 -21.79
CA GLU A 74 17.64 -26.63 -21.23
C GLU A 74 17.24 -25.99 -19.90
N PRO A 75 18.17 -25.80 -18.95
CA PRO A 75 17.89 -25.09 -17.70
C PRO A 75 17.30 -23.69 -17.95
N ILE A 76 16.35 -23.30 -17.09
CA ILE A 76 15.66 -22.02 -17.14
C ILE A 76 16.52 -20.98 -16.42
N ASP A 77 17.11 -20.05 -17.16
CA ASP A 77 18.07 -19.07 -16.63
C ASP A 77 17.88 -17.63 -17.14
N ARG A 78 16.90 -17.40 -18.02
CA ARG A 78 16.55 -16.08 -18.57
C ARG A 78 15.30 -15.48 -17.98
N THR A 79 14.37 -16.32 -17.57
CA THR A 79 13.08 -15.97 -16.97
C THR A 79 12.89 -16.76 -15.67
N SER A 80 11.77 -16.52 -14.98
CA SER A 80 11.34 -17.29 -13.82
C SER A 80 9.90 -17.78 -13.99
N ASP A 81 9.61 -18.26 -15.20
CA ASP A 81 8.33 -18.82 -15.62
C ASP A 81 8.50 -20.08 -16.50
N PHE A 82 7.44 -20.87 -16.65
CA PHE A 82 7.40 -22.03 -17.54
C PHE A 82 5.98 -22.46 -17.90
N LEU A 83 5.72 -22.76 -19.19
CA LEU A 83 4.44 -23.34 -19.63
C LEU A 83 4.54 -24.84 -19.90
N ASP A 84 3.91 -25.65 -19.05
CA ASP A 84 3.73 -27.08 -19.25
C ASP A 84 2.53 -27.37 -20.16
N ARG A 85 2.82 -27.51 -21.46
CA ARG A 85 1.82 -27.84 -22.50
C ARG A 85 1.37 -29.30 -22.53
N THR A 86 1.97 -30.15 -21.68
CA THR A 86 1.80 -31.61 -21.75
C THR A 86 1.01 -32.18 -20.59
N VAL A 87 0.43 -31.30 -19.77
CA VAL A 87 -0.32 -31.66 -18.56
C VAL A 87 -1.57 -32.47 -18.92
N ASP A 88 -1.78 -33.57 -18.20
CA ASP A 88 -3.02 -34.33 -18.22
C ASP A 88 -3.82 -34.00 -16.95
N TYR A 89 -4.86 -33.18 -17.12
CA TYR A 89 -5.72 -32.75 -16.01
C TYR A 89 -6.66 -33.85 -15.48
N THR A 90 -6.68 -35.04 -16.08
CA THR A 90 -7.54 -36.15 -15.65
C THR A 90 -6.95 -36.98 -14.50
N VAL A 91 -5.69 -36.68 -14.13
CA VAL A 91 -4.96 -37.32 -13.03
C VAL A 91 -4.43 -36.30 -12.04
N ASP A 92 -4.06 -36.75 -10.85
CA ASP A 92 -3.36 -35.91 -9.88
C ASP A 92 -1.96 -35.58 -10.42
N ASN A 93 -1.55 -34.32 -10.33
CA ASN A 93 -0.26 -33.86 -10.80
C ASN A 93 0.51 -33.18 -9.66
N ARG A 94 1.81 -33.43 -9.61
CA ARG A 94 2.75 -32.74 -8.72
C ARG A 94 3.90 -32.19 -9.56
N TRP A 95 4.13 -30.90 -9.47
CA TRP A 95 5.28 -30.22 -10.06
C TRP A 95 6.31 -29.91 -8.98
N THR A 96 7.57 -30.06 -9.35
CA THR A 96 8.70 -29.84 -8.45
C THR A 96 9.66 -28.88 -9.15
N LEU A 97 9.83 -27.69 -8.58
CA LEU A 97 10.82 -26.72 -9.00
C LEU A 97 12.15 -27.08 -8.33
N LYS A 98 13.19 -27.28 -9.13
CA LYS A 98 14.54 -27.57 -8.66
C LYS A 98 15.48 -26.48 -9.13
N ALA A 99 16.18 -25.87 -8.20
CA ALA A 99 17.34 -25.04 -8.48
C ALA A 99 18.60 -25.91 -8.56
N THR A 100 19.73 -25.33 -8.96
CA THR A 100 21.04 -26.02 -8.92
C THR A 100 21.43 -26.48 -7.50
N THR A 101 20.80 -25.95 -6.47
CA THR A 101 20.98 -26.32 -5.06
C THR A 101 20.08 -27.46 -4.58
N GLY A 102 19.07 -27.87 -5.36
CA GLY A 102 18.12 -28.93 -5.01
C GLY A 102 16.66 -28.54 -5.25
N GLU A 103 15.75 -29.28 -4.63
CA GLU A 103 14.32 -28.97 -4.63
C GLU A 103 14.04 -27.71 -3.81
N VAL A 104 13.30 -26.76 -4.40
CA VAL A 104 13.04 -25.44 -3.80
C VAL A 104 11.56 -25.09 -3.67
N ALA A 105 10.68 -25.74 -4.43
CA ALA A 105 9.23 -25.59 -4.29
C ALA A 105 8.48 -26.75 -4.92
N ILE A 106 7.24 -26.95 -4.46
CA ILE A 106 6.31 -27.97 -4.94
C ILE A 106 4.98 -27.30 -5.24
N TRP A 107 4.35 -27.66 -6.35
CA TRP A 107 2.97 -27.33 -6.64
C TRP A 107 2.17 -28.61 -6.88
N THR A 108 0.97 -28.71 -6.34
CA THR A 108 0.09 -29.86 -6.54
C THR A 108 -1.25 -29.44 -7.12
N ARG A 109 -1.80 -30.28 -7.99
CA ARG A 109 -3.16 -30.16 -8.51
C ARG A 109 -3.82 -31.52 -8.52
N LEU A 110 -4.96 -31.64 -7.86
CA LEU A 110 -5.75 -32.87 -7.84
C LEU A 110 -6.64 -32.97 -9.09
N LYS A 111 -6.96 -34.20 -9.48
CA LYS A 111 -7.91 -34.46 -10.55
C LYS A 111 -9.29 -33.88 -10.18
N GLY A 112 -9.94 -33.23 -11.14
CA GLY A 112 -11.26 -32.64 -10.96
C GLY A 112 -11.29 -31.25 -10.32
N GLU A 113 -10.15 -30.69 -9.93
CA GLU A 113 -10.08 -29.26 -9.58
C GLU A 113 -10.49 -28.39 -10.78
N GLU A 114 -11.22 -27.31 -10.50
CA GLU A 114 -11.65 -26.35 -11.51
C GLU A 114 -10.47 -25.59 -12.10
N ARG A 115 -10.54 -25.33 -13.42
CA ARG A 115 -9.49 -24.65 -14.17
C ARG A 115 -9.76 -23.15 -14.16
N ASN A 116 -9.64 -22.56 -12.98
CA ASN A 116 -9.85 -21.12 -12.80
C ASN A 116 -8.60 -20.34 -13.24
N PRO A 117 -8.75 -19.17 -13.88
CA PRO A 117 -7.62 -18.31 -14.26
C PRO A 117 -7.08 -17.50 -13.07
N TYR A 118 -7.33 -17.96 -11.85
CA TYR A 118 -6.98 -17.32 -10.59
C TYR A 118 -6.80 -18.39 -9.50
N LEU A 119 -6.09 -18.04 -8.43
CA LEU A 119 -6.07 -18.80 -7.19
C LEU A 119 -7.25 -18.34 -6.31
N SER A 120 -7.96 -19.29 -5.71
CA SER A 120 -9.09 -19.01 -4.81
C SER A 120 -8.64 -19.18 -3.37
N VAL A 121 -8.92 -18.17 -2.54
CA VAL A 121 -8.77 -18.20 -1.08
C VAL A 121 -10.17 -18.08 -0.47
N PRO A 122 -10.77 -19.20 -0.01
CA PRO A 122 -12.05 -19.16 0.69
C PRO A 122 -12.01 -18.24 1.91
N VAL A 123 -13.02 -17.40 2.09
CA VAL A 123 -13.12 -16.48 3.24
C VAL A 123 -14.41 -16.67 4.02
N CYS A 124 -14.34 -16.39 5.32
CA CYS A 124 -15.45 -16.54 6.25
C CYS A 124 -16.17 -15.21 6.47
N LYS A 125 -17.13 -14.87 5.59
CA LYS A 125 -17.95 -13.66 5.72
C LYS A 125 -18.55 -13.50 7.13
N PRO A 126 -18.35 -12.36 7.83
CA PRO A 126 -19.04 -12.06 9.08
C PRO A 126 -20.56 -12.02 8.90
N GLU A 127 -21.29 -12.33 9.98
CA GLU A 127 -22.74 -12.19 9.99
C GLU A 127 -23.14 -10.73 9.78
N ASP A 128 -24.19 -10.54 8.97
CA ASP A 128 -24.85 -9.25 8.80
C ASP A 128 -25.49 -8.80 10.14
N GLY A 129 -25.74 -7.50 10.31
CA GLY A 129 -26.17 -6.95 11.60
C GLY A 129 -27.17 -5.80 11.51
N GLU A 130 -27.58 -5.30 12.67
CA GLU A 130 -28.43 -4.11 12.79
C GLU A 130 -27.91 -3.22 13.93
N ILE A 131 -27.88 -1.91 13.70
CA ILE A 131 -27.60 -0.93 14.75
C ILE A 131 -28.51 0.28 14.59
N ALA A 132 -29.11 0.73 15.69
CA ALA A 132 -30.02 1.88 15.73
C ALA A 132 -31.20 1.83 14.72
N GLY A 133 -31.63 0.64 14.33
CA GLY A 133 -32.70 0.41 13.36
C GLY A 133 -32.26 0.43 11.89
N GLU A 134 -30.94 0.44 11.62
CA GLU A 134 -30.35 0.32 10.29
C GLU A 134 -29.65 -1.04 10.16
N SER A 135 -30.15 -1.90 9.29
CA SER A 135 -29.48 -3.16 8.93
C SER A 135 -28.28 -2.89 8.03
N PHE A 136 -27.23 -3.71 8.16
CA PHE A 136 -26.03 -3.63 7.35
C PHE A 136 -25.49 -5.03 7.05
N THR A 137 -24.74 -5.13 5.97
CA THR A 137 -24.10 -6.36 5.50
C THR A 137 -22.60 -6.16 5.41
N TYR A 138 -21.82 -7.25 5.32
CA TYR A 138 -20.36 -7.15 5.15
C TYR A 138 -19.91 -7.40 3.71
N THR A 139 -18.87 -6.69 3.30
CA THR A 139 -18.10 -6.95 2.08
C THR A 139 -16.62 -7.08 2.42
N ALA A 140 -15.94 -8.03 1.78
CA ALA A 140 -14.49 -8.07 1.78
C ALA A 140 -13.98 -6.78 1.13
N ASN A 141 -12.96 -6.16 1.72
CA ASN A 141 -12.53 -4.81 1.36
C ASN A 141 -11.00 -4.78 1.23
N ASP A 142 -10.34 -3.69 1.66
CA ASP A 142 -8.89 -3.55 1.51
C ASP A 142 -8.14 -4.69 2.23
N CYS A 143 -7.06 -5.15 1.61
CA CYS A 143 -6.14 -6.15 2.14
C CYS A 143 -4.73 -5.58 2.34
N SER A 144 -3.93 -6.28 3.12
CA SER A 144 -2.47 -6.20 3.15
C SER A 144 -1.91 -7.62 3.23
N VAL A 145 -0.59 -7.77 3.09
CA VAL A 145 0.10 -9.05 3.24
C VAL A 145 1.25 -8.96 4.25
N GLY A 146 1.60 -10.09 4.84
CA GLY A 146 2.76 -10.28 5.70
C GLY A 146 2.96 -11.78 5.98
N ASP A 147 4.20 -12.22 6.14
CA ASP A 147 4.51 -13.58 6.56
C ASP A 147 4.32 -13.66 8.07
N LEU A 148 3.20 -14.21 8.54
CA LEU A 148 2.79 -14.13 9.95
C LEU A 148 3.43 -15.24 10.79
N ASP A 149 3.95 -16.30 10.18
CA ASP A 149 4.52 -17.45 10.89
C ASP A 149 5.96 -17.83 10.50
N GLY A 150 6.60 -17.05 9.64
CA GLY A 150 8.01 -17.13 9.27
C GLY A 150 8.30 -18.29 8.31
N ASP A 151 7.31 -18.76 7.55
CA ASP A 151 7.46 -19.85 6.59
C ASP A 151 7.88 -19.38 5.17
N GLY A 152 7.94 -18.06 4.97
CA GLY A 152 8.29 -17.40 3.72
C GLY A 152 7.13 -17.25 2.74
N GLU A 153 5.91 -17.61 3.12
CA GLU A 153 4.68 -17.36 2.38
C GLU A 153 3.89 -16.21 3.01
N TYR A 154 3.20 -15.44 2.17
CA TYR A 154 2.37 -14.36 2.69
C TYR A 154 1.02 -14.90 3.14
N GLU A 155 0.56 -14.47 4.32
CA GLU A 155 -0.87 -14.45 4.64
C GLU A 155 -1.53 -13.16 4.14
N ILE A 156 -2.83 -13.26 3.88
CA ILE A 156 -3.68 -12.12 3.54
C ILE A 156 -4.36 -11.62 4.81
N ILE A 157 -4.17 -10.34 5.12
CA ILE A 157 -4.91 -9.63 6.15
C ILE A 157 -6.06 -8.88 5.47
N LEU A 158 -7.29 -9.34 5.69
CA LEU A 158 -8.50 -8.82 5.07
C LEU A 158 -9.29 -7.92 6.02
N LYS A 159 -9.58 -6.69 5.58
CA LYS A 159 -10.57 -5.82 6.22
C LYS A 159 -11.98 -6.15 5.74
N TRP A 160 -12.89 -6.42 6.67
CA TRP A 160 -14.33 -6.48 6.39
C TRP A 160 -14.99 -5.12 6.65
N SER A 161 -15.59 -4.55 5.62
CA SER A 161 -16.31 -3.28 5.73
C SER A 161 -17.83 -3.52 5.83
N PRO A 162 -18.52 -2.92 6.80
CA PRO A 162 -19.99 -2.93 6.82
C PRO A 162 -20.53 -1.96 5.76
N SER A 163 -21.68 -2.31 5.16
CA SER A 163 -22.32 -1.52 4.09
C SER A 163 -22.82 -0.14 4.54
N ASN A 164 -22.94 0.06 5.86
CA ASN A 164 -23.27 1.34 6.47
C ASN A 164 -22.04 2.12 6.96
N SER A 165 -20.82 1.83 6.48
CA SER A 165 -19.63 2.64 6.76
C SER A 165 -19.85 4.12 6.37
N LYS A 166 -19.10 5.03 7.01
CA LYS A 166 -19.35 6.48 6.89
C LYS A 166 -18.06 7.26 6.68
N ARG A 167 -18.14 8.32 5.87
CA ARG A 167 -17.10 9.36 5.85
C ARG A 167 -17.17 10.19 7.13
N PRO A 168 -16.05 10.73 7.64
CA PRO A 168 -15.99 11.47 8.90
C PRO A 168 -17.06 12.56 9.11
N PRO A 169 -17.39 13.44 8.14
CA PRO A 169 -18.42 14.46 8.35
C PRO A 169 -19.84 13.89 8.51
N GLN A 170 -20.12 12.70 7.96
CA GLN A 170 -21.46 12.11 7.98
C GLN A 170 -21.86 11.65 9.38
N ARG A 171 -23.14 11.82 9.72
CA ARG A 171 -23.77 11.31 10.94
C ARG A 171 -24.23 9.86 10.74
N GLY A 172 -24.52 9.16 11.84
CA GLY A 172 -25.06 7.80 11.84
C GLY A 172 -24.08 6.77 12.38
N PHE A 173 -24.63 5.65 12.86
CA PHE A 173 -23.87 4.51 13.34
C PHE A 173 -23.26 3.72 12.17
N THR A 174 -22.25 2.92 12.49
CA THR A 174 -21.66 1.92 11.60
C THR A 174 -21.66 0.57 12.30
N GLY A 175 -21.71 -0.52 11.54
CA GLY A 175 -21.23 -1.81 12.02
C GLY A 175 -19.75 -1.74 12.40
N ASN A 176 -19.25 -2.76 13.10
CA ASN A 176 -17.84 -2.85 13.45
C ASN A 176 -16.99 -3.12 12.19
N THR A 177 -15.70 -2.79 12.25
CA THR A 177 -14.74 -3.31 11.25
C THR A 177 -14.09 -4.55 11.83
N TYR A 178 -13.94 -5.59 11.01
CA TYR A 178 -13.16 -6.79 11.35
C TYR A 178 -11.89 -6.85 10.51
N LEU A 179 -10.81 -7.34 11.12
CA LEU A 179 -9.60 -7.76 10.41
C LEU A 179 -9.46 -9.28 10.57
N ASP A 180 -9.34 -10.00 9.45
CA ASP A 180 -9.06 -11.44 9.44
C ASP A 180 -7.67 -11.69 8.87
N ALA A 181 -7.01 -12.76 9.29
CA ALA A 181 -5.85 -13.32 8.59
C ALA A 181 -6.18 -14.68 7.97
N TYR A 182 -5.76 -14.87 6.72
CA TYR A 182 -5.94 -16.11 5.96
C TYR A 182 -4.62 -16.58 5.36
N LYS A 183 -4.33 -17.88 5.49
CA LYS A 183 -3.37 -18.55 4.61
C LYS A 183 -3.94 -18.69 3.19
N MET A 184 -3.07 -18.91 2.22
CA MET A 184 -3.43 -19.07 0.80
C MET A 184 -4.37 -20.26 0.53
N ASP A 185 -4.46 -21.24 1.45
CA ASP A 185 -5.41 -22.36 1.36
C ASP A 185 -6.82 -22.05 1.91
N GLY A 186 -7.06 -20.83 2.39
CA GLY A 186 -8.33 -20.41 3.00
C GLY A 186 -8.44 -20.67 4.50
N THR A 187 -7.39 -21.18 5.15
CA THR A 187 -7.35 -21.32 6.62
C THR A 187 -7.40 -19.95 7.27
N ARG A 188 -8.51 -19.61 7.93
CA ARG A 188 -8.61 -18.40 8.76
C ARG A 188 -7.87 -18.61 10.07
N LEU A 189 -6.77 -17.88 10.27
CA LEU A 189 -5.97 -17.94 11.49
C LEU A 189 -6.71 -17.30 12.67
N TRP A 190 -7.26 -16.10 12.48
CA TRP A 190 -7.95 -15.35 13.53
C TRP A 190 -8.84 -14.24 12.95
N ARG A 191 -9.62 -13.60 13.84
CA ARG A 191 -10.40 -12.38 13.58
C ARG A 191 -10.21 -11.39 14.74
N ILE A 192 -9.83 -10.15 14.42
CA ILE A 192 -9.88 -9.00 15.32
C ILE A 192 -11.18 -8.23 15.07
N ASP A 193 -11.94 -7.93 16.12
CA ASP A 193 -13.10 -7.03 16.09
C ASP A 193 -12.70 -5.68 16.65
N LEU A 194 -12.60 -4.64 15.82
CA LEU A 194 -12.21 -3.30 16.29
C LEU A 194 -13.24 -2.67 17.23
N GLY A 195 -14.45 -3.25 17.32
CA GLY A 195 -15.44 -2.87 18.30
C GLY A 195 -16.19 -1.58 17.94
N PRO A 196 -17.16 -1.19 18.77
CA PRO A 196 -18.04 -0.06 18.50
C PRO A 196 -17.34 1.30 18.58
N ASN A 197 -16.18 1.37 19.26
CA ASN A 197 -15.48 2.62 19.52
C ASN A 197 -14.45 2.99 18.44
N VAL A 198 -14.35 2.18 17.38
CA VAL A 198 -13.63 2.49 16.14
C VAL A 198 -14.66 2.57 15.01
N ARG A 199 -14.83 3.76 14.44
CA ARG A 199 -15.83 3.98 13.40
C ARG A 199 -15.38 3.39 12.07
N SER A 200 -16.26 2.66 11.39
CA SER A 200 -15.95 2.04 10.09
C SER A 200 -15.99 3.07 8.96
N GLY A 201 -14.89 3.19 8.22
CA GLY A 201 -14.78 4.07 7.06
C GLY A 201 -13.35 4.14 6.53
N ALA A 202 -13.21 4.53 5.25
CA ALA A 202 -11.92 4.62 4.58
C ALA A 202 -10.92 5.52 5.33
N ALA A 203 -11.37 6.70 5.78
CA ALA A 203 -10.50 7.65 6.47
C ALA A 203 -10.25 7.35 7.96
N THR A 204 -10.86 6.30 8.52
CA THR A 204 -10.84 6.00 9.97
C THR A 204 -10.18 4.69 10.33
N THR A 205 -10.32 3.67 9.48
CA THR A 205 -9.77 2.34 9.75
C THR A 205 -8.70 1.98 8.74
N ASN A 206 -7.44 2.20 9.16
CA ASN A 206 -6.23 1.79 8.46
C ASN A 206 -5.46 0.79 9.33
N PHE A 207 -4.72 -0.12 8.71
CA PHE A 207 -3.90 -1.11 9.40
C PHE A 207 -2.58 -1.28 8.66
N LEU A 208 -1.49 -1.51 9.40
CA LEU A 208 -0.18 -1.77 8.85
C LEU A 208 0.20 -3.22 9.15
N VAL A 209 0.79 -3.90 8.18
CA VAL A 209 1.29 -5.28 8.33
C VAL A 209 2.76 -5.33 7.95
N PHE A 210 3.60 -5.62 8.94
CA PHE A 210 5.05 -5.63 8.80
C PHE A 210 5.71 -6.36 9.97
N ASP A 211 6.87 -6.97 9.75
CA ASP A 211 7.76 -7.46 10.82
C ASP A 211 8.48 -6.26 11.46
N PHE A 212 7.87 -5.70 12.51
CA PHE A 212 8.35 -4.47 13.15
C PHE A 212 9.55 -4.70 14.06
N ASP A 213 9.66 -5.87 14.69
CA ASP A 213 10.75 -6.16 15.63
C ASP A 213 11.88 -7.04 15.07
N GLY A 214 11.72 -7.54 13.84
CA GLY A 214 12.73 -8.23 13.06
C GLY A 214 12.88 -9.71 13.40
N ASP A 215 11.86 -10.34 13.98
CA ASP A 215 11.88 -11.75 14.36
C ASP A 215 11.58 -12.73 13.20
N GLY A 216 11.22 -12.18 12.03
CA GLY A 216 10.85 -12.91 10.83
C GLY A 216 9.35 -13.20 10.70
N CYS A 217 8.50 -12.70 11.61
CA CYS A 217 7.06 -12.81 11.56
C CYS A 217 6.44 -11.40 11.58
N ALA A 218 5.53 -11.10 10.65
CA ALA A 218 4.88 -9.80 10.60
C ALA A 218 3.84 -9.63 11.72
N GLU A 219 3.77 -8.44 12.30
CA GLU A 219 2.69 -8.00 13.18
C GLU A 219 1.70 -7.09 12.45
N ILE A 220 0.60 -6.80 13.14
CA ILE A 220 -0.44 -5.88 12.70
C ILE A 220 -0.47 -4.68 13.65
N CYS A 221 -0.33 -3.47 13.12
CA CYS A 221 -0.41 -2.23 13.89
C CYS A 221 -1.58 -1.38 13.41
N CYS A 222 -2.52 -1.05 14.29
CA CYS A 222 -3.67 -0.21 13.94
C CYS A 222 -4.26 0.54 15.13
N LYS A 223 -5.09 1.53 14.82
CA LYS A 223 -5.86 2.28 15.82
C LYS A 223 -6.97 1.39 16.39
N THR A 224 -7.04 1.33 17.71
CA THR A 224 -8.07 0.58 18.44
C THR A 224 -8.80 1.51 19.43
N GLY A 225 -9.77 0.95 20.16
CA GLY A 225 -10.51 1.67 21.20
C GLY A 225 -11.00 0.70 22.27
N ASP A 226 -11.62 1.25 23.31
CA ASP A 226 -12.25 0.43 24.34
C ASP A 226 -13.21 -0.59 23.71
N GLY A 227 -13.09 -1.85 24.12
CA GLY A 227 -13.96 -2.93 23.64
C GLY A 227 -13.53 -3.59 22.32
N THR A 228 -12.43 -3.15 21.69
CA THR A 228 -11.75 -3.94 20.65
C THR A 228 -11.44 -5.34 21.18
N VAL A 229 -11.66 -6.38 20.36
CA VAL A 229 -11.43 -7.79 20.69
C VAL A 229 -10.30 -8.34 19.83
N ASP A 230 -9.24 -8.83 20.47
CA ASP A 230 -8.10 -9.46 19.79
C ASP A 230 -8.46 -10.84 19.21
N GLY A 231 -7.53 -11.44 18.46
CA GLY A 231 -7.72 -12.75 17.82
C GLY A 231 -7.91 -13.93 18.76
N LEU A 232 -7.60 -13.76 20.07
CA LEU A 232 -7.84 -14.75 21.12
C LEU A 232 -9.11 -14.47 21.94
N GLY A 233 -9.83 -13.39 21.65
CA GLY A 233 -11.07 -13.01 22.34
C GLY A 233 -10.87 -12.08 23.53
N HIS A 234 -9.65 -11.58 23.79
CA HIS A 234 -9.40 -10.61 24.86
C HIS A 234 -9.86 -9.21 24.45
N ARG A 235 -10.38 -8.46 25.42
CA ARG A 235 -10.88 -7.09 25.19
C ARG A 235 -9.85 -6.06 25.63
N ILE A 236 -9.55 -5.11 24.75
CA ILE A 236 -8.67 -3.96 25.02
C ILE A 236 -9.47 -2.87 25.72
N GLY A 237 -8.90 -2.28 26.76
CA GLY A 237 -9.50 -1.17 27.51
C GLY A 237 -10.78 -1.54 28.28
N ASP A 238 -11.73 -0.62 28.37
CA ASP A 238 -13.02 -0.86 29.04
C ASP A 238 -13.99 -1.63 28.13
N ALA A 239 -14.16 -2.92 28.40
CA ALA A 239 -15.06 -3.82 27.67
C ALA A 239 -16.53 -3.36 27.62
N GLN A 240 -16.99 -2.47 28.51
CA GLN A 240 -18.38 -2.00 28.58
C GLN A 240 -18.57 -0.58 28.05
N ALA A 241 -17.49 0.11 27.68
CA ALA A 241 -17.60 1.49 27.22
C ALA A 241 -18.26 1.59 25.85
N ASP A 242 -19.23 2.50 25.73
CA ASP A 242 -19.80 2.93 24.46
C ASP A 242 -19.68 4.45 24.36
N TRP A 243 -18.69 4.89 23.59
CA TRP A 243 -18.38 6.29 23.40
C TRP A 243 -19.12 6.91 22.20
N ARG A 244 -20.00 6.15 21.54
CA ARG A 244 -20.79 6.65 20.42
C ARG A 244 -21.87 7.60 20.91
N THR A 245 -22.09 8.69 20.17
CA THR A 245 -23.16 9.63 20.52
C THR A 245 -24.54 9.07 20.11
N TRP A 246 -25.41 8.78 21.07
CA TRP A 246 -26.74 8.21 20.83
C TRP A 246 -27.87 9.24 20.58
N ASP A 247 -27.68 10.51 20.94
CA ASP A 247 -28.69 11.53 20.67
C ASP A 247 -28.84 11.78 19.16
N LYS A 248 -29.99 11.34 18.60
CA LYS A 248 -30.36 11.51 17.18
C LYS A 248 -30.41 12.97 16.73
N LYS A 249 -30.48 13.95 17.64
CA LYS A 249 -30.44 15.38 17.29
C LYS A 249 -29.02 15.95 17.30
N SER A 250 -28.05 15.25 17.90
CA SER A 250 -26.67 15.72 17.96
C SER A 250 -26.01 15.75 16.58
N PRO A 251 -25.19 16.77 16.26
CA PRO A 251 -24.34 16.77 15.07
C PRO A 251 -23.30 15.64 15.08
N THR A 252 -23.02 15.04 16.22
CA THR A 252 -22.08 13.91 16.36
C THR A 252 -22.78 12.56 16.48
N TYR A 253 -24.09 12.47 16.21
CA TYR A 253 -24.85 11.21 16.25
C TYR A 253 -24.12 10.04 15.54
N GLY A 254 -23.90 8.94 16.26
CA GLY A 254 -23.16 7.75 15.82
C GLY A 254 -21.64 7.89 15.69
N LYS A 255 -21.07 9.04 16.07
CA LYS A 255 -19.62 9.30 16.09
C LYS A 255 -19.03 9.10 17.49
N ILE A 256 -17.72 8.86 17.52
CA ILE A 256 -16.90 8.69 18.73
C ILE A 256 -16.03 9.93 18.91
N VAL A 257 -16.56 10.92 19.62
CA VAL A 257 -15.86 12.20 19.88
C VAL A 257 -15.39 12.33 21.33
N ASN A 258 -15.58 11.27 22.13
CA ASN A 258 -15.16 11.15 23.52
C ASN A 258 -14.54 9.78 23.79
N GLY A 259 -13.85 9.63 24.92
CA GLY A 259 -13.19 8.39 25.31
C GLY A 259 -11.74 8.30 24.84
N PRO A 260 -11.00 7.28 25.31
CA PRO A 260 -9.62 7.03 24.90
C PRO A 260 -9.55 6.50 23.46
N GLU A 261 -8.38 6.67 22.86
CA GLU A 261 -7.98 6.08 21.58
C GLU A 261 -6.65 5.38 21.81
N TYR A 262 -6.47 4.20 21.24
CA TYR A 262 -5.22 3.45 21.38
C TYR A 262 -4.58 3.18 20.03
N LEU A 263 -3.26 2.97 20.04
CA LEU A 263 -2.51 2.33 18.99
C LEU A 263 -2.06 0.97 19.54
N THR A 264 -2.41 -0.11 18.84
CA THR A 264 -2.15 -1.47 19.28
C THR A 264 -1.32 -2.20 18.24
N VAL A 265 -0.35 -2.99 18.71
CA VAL A 265 0.34 -4.01 17.91
C VAL A 265 -0.21 -5.39 18.28
N PHE A 266 -0.55 -6.18 17.27
CA PHE A 266 -1.07 -7.54 17.39
C PHE A 266 -0.10 -8.55 16.78
N GLU A 267 0.07 -9.69 17.44
CA GLU A 267 0.88 -10.81 16.95
C GLU A 267 0.29 -11.37 15.66
N GLY A 268 1.13 -11.57 14.63
CA GLY A 268 0.69 -12.09 13.35
C GLY A 268 0.02 -13.46 13.41
N ARG A 269 0.62 -14.41 14.14
CA ARG A 269 0.15 -15.81 14.17
C ARG A 269 -1.25 -15.98 14.76
N THR A 270 -1.59 -15.16 15.76
CA THR A 270 -2.80 -15.38 16.59
C THR A 270 -3.73 -14.19 16.65
N GLY A 271 -3.30 -13.01 16.17
CA GLY A 271 -4.03 -11.76 16.31
C GLY A 271 -4.12 -11.28 17.75
N LYS A 272 -3.34 -11.84 18.67
CA LYS A 272 -3.31 -11.47 20.10
C LYS A 272 -2.71 -10.08 20.27
N GLU A 273 -3.27 -9.29 21.19
CA GLU A 273 -2.64 -8.03 21.61
C GLU A 273 -1.23 -8.28 22.19
N LEU A 274 -0.23 -7.58 21.65
CA LEU A 274 1.14 -7.56 22.18
C LEU A 274 1.37 -6.35 23.09
N ASP A 275 1.04 -5.15 22.60
CA ASP A 275 1.10 -3.92 23.39
C ASP A 275 0.11 -2.88 22.84
N SER A 276 -0.44 -2.06 23.74
CA SER A 276 -1.33 -0.95 23.43
C SER A 276 -0.89 0.32 24.15
N LYS A 277 -0.87 1.44 23.43
CA LYS A 277 -0.54 2.77 23.96
C LYS A 277 -1.63 3.77 23.58
N GLU A 278 -1.69 4.91 24.27
CA GLU A 278 -2.55 6.01 23.84
C GLU A 278 -2.20 6.43 22.40
N TYR A 279 -3.21 6.64 21.57
CA TYR A 279 -3.03 7.08 20.20
C TYR A 279 -2.53 8.54 20.17
N ILE A 280 -1.39 8.77 19.53
CA ILE A 280 -0.80 10.10 19.37
C ILE A 280 -0.93 10.55 17.92
N PRO A 281 -1.40 11.79 17.67
CA PRO A 281 -1.98 12.71 18.65
C PRO A 281 -3.40 12.33 19.06
N THR A 282 -3.80 12.75 20.26
CA THR A 282 -5.19 12.65 20.71
C THR A 282 -6.10 13.53 19.86
N ARG A 283 -7.41 13.28 19.90
CA ARG A 283 -8.40 14.05 19.14
C ARG A 283 -8.59 15.49 19.60
N TYR A 284 -8.02 15.86 20.75
CA TYR A 284 -8.38 17.07 21.45
C TYR A 284 -7.44 18.26 21.18
N PRO A 285 -7.95 19.49 21.29
CA PRO A 285 -9.38 19.82 21.30
C PRO A 285 -10.01 19.52 19.93
N LEU A 286 -11.31 19.17 19.89
CA LEU A 286 -11.97 18.74 18.65
C LEU A 286 -11.99 19.83 17.57
N ASP A 287 -12.03 21.10 17.98
CA ASP A 287 -11.92 22.28 17.12
C ASP A 287 -10.47 22.73 16.87
N GLY A 288 -9.48 21.90 17.22
CA GLY A 288 -8.06 22.15 16.94
C GLY A 288 -7.58 21.66 15.57
N TRP A 289 -8.47 21.13 14.73
CA TRP A 289 -8.12 20.46 13.47
C TRP A 289 -8.38 21.29 12.20
N GLY A 290 -8.84 22.53 12.37
CA GLY A 290 -8.97 23.49 11.28
C GLY A 290 -7.63 23.95 10.73
N GLY A 291 -7.67 24.78 9.69
CA GLY A 291 -6.47 25.33 9.07
C GLY A 291 -6.73 25.80 7.66
N VAL A 292 -5.67 26.23 6.98
CA VAL A 292 -5.73 26.74 5.61
C VAL A 292 -5.52 25.57 4.64
N GLY A 293 -6.58 24.81 4.36
CA GLY A 293 -6.60 23.73 3.36
C GLY A 293 -8.00 23.12 3.19
N GLY A 294 -8.21 22.40 2.07
CA GLY A 294 -9.55 22.06 1.59
C GLY A 294 -10.45 23.31 1.50
N ASN A 295 -11.66 23.23 2.06
CA ASN A 295 -12.58 24.36 2.14
C ASN A 295 -12.20 25.48 3.15
N CYS A 296 -10.98 25.46 3.71
CA CYS A 296 -10.46 26.48 4.64
C CYS A 296 -11.29 26.68 5.93
N GLY A 297 -12.05 25.67 6.33
CA GLY A 297 -12.92 25.71 7.51
C GLY A 297 -12.35 25.07 8.76
N ASN A 298 -13.20 24.98 9.79
CA ASN A 298 -12.95 24.22 11.01
C ASN A 298 -14.24 23.49 11.43
N ASP A 299 -14.17 22.50 12.32
CA ASP A 299 -15.34 21.84 12.90
C ASP A 299 -15.04 21.31 14.30
N ASN A 300 -16.08 21.10 15.11
CA ASN A 300 -15.99 20.51 16.44
C ASN A 300 -16.79 19.19 16.53
N THR A 301 -16.96 18.51 15.39
CA THR A 301 -17.89 17.39 15.24
C THR A 301 -17.22 16.09 14.82
N GLY A 302 -15.88 16.03 14.88
CA GLY A 302 -15.10 14.87 14.45
C GLY A 302 -14.98 14.74 12.93
N GLY A 303 -15.11 15.84 12.17
CA GLY A 303 -15.00 15.83 10.71
C GLY A 303 -13.56 15.83 10.22
N ARG A 304 -12.74 16.77 10.72
CA ARG A 304 -11.31 16.88 10.42
C ARG A 304 -10.43 16.07 11.35
N SER A 305 -10.81 15.87 12.61
CA SER A 305 -10.02 15.06 13.54
C SER A 305 -9.99 13.59 13.17
N ASP A 306 -11.04 13.05 12.54
CA ASP A 306 -11.14 11.62 12.24
C ASP A 306 -10.68 11.30 10.81
N ARG A 307 -9.52 11.84 10.48
CA ARG A 307 -8.88 11.76 9.17
C ARG A 307 -7.50 11.18 9.40
N PHE A 308 -7.36 9.88 9.18
CA PHE A 308 -6.16 9.14 9.49
C PHE A 308 -5.51 8.58 8.23
N THR A 309 -4.21 8.74 8.12
CA THR A 309 -3.36 7.96 7.23
C THR A 309 -2.25 7.30 8.07
N ALA A 310 -1.51 6.36 7.50
CA ALA A 310 -0.45 5.64 8.18
C ALA A 310 0.54 5.09 7.16
N GLY A 311 1.74 4.77 7.60
CA GLY A 311 2.75 4.09 6.79
C GLY A 311 3.76 3.36 7.66
N VAL A 312 4.59 2.56 7.02
CA VAL A 312 5.80 1.98 7.62
C VAL A 312 6.99 2.74 7.05
N ALA A 313 7.97 3.06 7.90
CA ALA A 313 9.18 3.78 7.51
C ALA A 313 10.38 3.23 8.28
N PHE A 314 11.53 3.08 7.65
CA PHE A 314 12.78 2.76 8.35
C PHE A 314 13.48 4.07 8.69
N LEU A 315 13.04 4.70 9.78
CA LEU A 315 13.46 6.05 10.19
C LEU A 315 14.93 6.13 10.65
N ASP A 316 15.54 4.99 10.95
CA ASP A 316 16.97 4.85 11.26
C ASP A 316 17.73 4.13 10.12
N GLY A 317 17.06 3.92 8.99
CA GLY A 317 17.51 3.16 7.84
C GLY A 317 17.64 1.65 8.05
N LYS A 318 17.10 1.10 9.15
CA LYS A 318 17.30 -0.32 9.54
C LYS A 318 16.07 -1.01 10.10
N THR A 319 15.34 -0.35 10.99
CA THR A 319 14.20 -0.93 11.70
C THR A 319 12.90 -0.30 11.22
N PRO A 320 11.96 -1.11 10.72
CA PRO A 320 10.65 -0.62 10.30
C PRO A 320 9.89 -0.04 11.50
N SER A 321 9.32 1.14 11.30
CA SER A 321 8.63 1.93 12.31
C SER A 321 7.20 2.21 11.86
N PRO A 322 6.17 1.95 12.69
CA PRO A 322 4.83 2.45 12.43
C PRO A 322 4.81 3.98 12.50
N VAL A 323 4.27 4.63 11.46
CA VAL A 323 4.06 6.07 11.41
C VAL A 323 2.58 6.36 11.24
N MET A 324 2.00 7.06 12.22
CA MET A 324 0.58 7.42 12.23
C MET A 324 0.40 8.89 11.91
N VAL A 325 -0.54 9.20 11.02
CA VAL A 325 -0.85 10.56 10.60
C VAL A 325 -2.29 10.88 10.93
N ARG A 326 -2.53 12.06 11.49
CA ARG A 326 -3.87 12.58 11.78
C ARG A 326 -4.02 13.98 11.20
N GLY A 327 -5.12 14.19 10.48
CA GLY A 327 -5.52 15.46 9.86
C GLY A 327 -4.76 15.79 8.55
N TRP A 328 -5.48 16.29 7.54
CA TRP A 328 -4.88 16.68 6.25
C TRP A 328 -5.40 17.98 5.66
N TYR A 329 -6.66 18.35 5.91
CA TYR A 329 -7.23 19.62 5.43
C TYR A 329 -6.73 20.85 6.19
N GLY A 330 -6.24 20.68 7.41
CA GLY A 330 -5.88 21.77 8.32
C GLY A 330 -4.65 21.42 9.11
N ARG A 331 -4.76 21.33 10.44
CA ARG A 331 -3.70 20.74 11.27
C ARG A 331 -3.43 19.31 10.79
N THR A 332 -2.17 19.04 10.47
CA THR A 332 -1.60 17.72 10.24
C THR A 332 -0.56 17.41 11.30
N VAL A 333 -0.61 16.18 11.80
CA VAL A 333 0.32 15.66 12.80
C VAL A 333 0.81 14.29 12.33
N VAL A 334 2.11 14.06 12.44
CA VAL A 334 2.78 12.79 12.13
C VAL A 334 3.45 12.30 13.41
N ALA A 335 3.16 11.07 13.83
CA ALA A 335 3.72 10.47 15.03
C ALA A 335 4.36 9.12 14.70
N ALA A 336 5.67 9.03 14.97
CA ALA A 336 6.45 7.83 14.75
C ALA A 336 6.57 6.98 16.02
N TRP A 337 6.64 5.68 15.82
CA TRP A 337 6.74 4.67 16.87
C TRP A 337 7.79 3.63 16.51
N THR A 338 8.34 2.97 17.52
CA THR A 338 9.09 1.72 17.35
C THR A 338 8.36 0.60 18.07
N PHE A 339 8.44 -0.62 17.54
CA PHE A 339 8.05 -1.83 18.25
C PHE A 339 9.26 -2.75 18.34
N THR A 340 9.81 -2.92 19.55
CA THR A 340 11.01 -3.75 19.76
C THR A 340 10.89 -4.53 21.06
N ASN A 341 11.21 -5.83 21.01
CA ASN A 341 11.09 -6.74 22.16
C ASN A 341 9.68 -6.72 22.78
N GLY A 342 8.64 -6.76 21.95
CA GLY A 342 7.25 -6.77 22.40
C GLY A 342 6.74 -5.46 23.02
N ALA A 343 7.41 -4.33 22.81
CA ALA A 343 7.03 -3.05 23.41
C ALA A 343 6.90 -1.93 22.36
N LEU A 344 5.72 -1.30 22.33
CA LEU A 344 5.43 -0.15 21.49
C LEU A 344 5.88 1.13 22.21
N LYS A 345 6.72 1.94 21.54
CA LYS A 345 7.28 3.17 22.10
C LYS A 345 7.17 4.32 21.10
N HIS A 346 6.71 5.46 21.59
CA HIS A 346 6.70 6.71 20.82
C HIS A 346 8.13 7.22 20.61
N THR A 347 8.42 7.69 19.40
CA THR A 347 9.75 8.20 19.01
C THR A 347 9.74 9.72 18.93
N TRP A 348 8.90 10.28 18.05
CA TRP A 348 8.79 11.71 17.82
C TRP A 348 7.40 12.09 17.30
N THR A 349 7.07 13.37 17.38
CA THR A 349 5.85 13.94 16.79
C THR A 349 6.16 15.23 16.05
N PHE A 350 5.79 15.26 14.77
CA PHE A 350 5.66 16.48 13.99
C PHE A 350 4.23 17.02 14.11
N ASP A 351 4.06 18.32 14.37
CA ASP A 351 2.74 18.96 14.46
C ASP A 351 2.76 20.32 13.77
N SER A 352 1.99 20.45 12.69
CA SER A 352 1.86 21.73 11.96
C SER A 352 1.26 22.88 12.79
N ALA A 353 0.64 22.60 13.93
CA ALA A 353 0.18 23.64 14.85
C ALA A 353 1.29 24.16 15.78
N ALA A 354 2.46 23.50 15.82
CA ALA A 354 3.59 23.96 16.61
C ALA A 354 4.30 25.15 15.93
N PRO A 355 4.85 26.10 16.72
CA PRO A 355 5.52 27.28 16.18
C PRO A 355 6.63 26.95 15.19
N GLY A 356 6.57 27.55 13.99
CA GLY A 356 7.54 27.33 12.91
C GLY A 356 7.12 26.30 11.86
N TRP A 357 6.05 25.54 12.10
CA TRP A 357 5.55 24.50 11.20
C TRP A 357 4.19 24.83 10.55
N GLU A 358 3.70 26.07 10.72
CA GLU A 358 2.36 26.48 10.29
C GLU A 358 2.14 26.33 8.77
N ALA A 359 3.21 26.44 7.98
CA ALA A 359 3.18 26.30 6.52
C ALA A 359 2.78 24.89 6.05
N TYR A 360 2.98 23.87 6.90
CA TYR A 360 2.64 22.47 6.62
C TYR A 360 1.14 22.18 6.80
N SER A 361 0.38 23.13 7.36
CA SER A 361 -1.06 22.99 7.49
C SER A 361 -1.76 22.92 6.12
N GLY A 362 -2.66 21.95 5.96
CA GLY A 362 -3.52 21.81 4.78
C GLY A 362 -2.84 21.16 3.58
N MET A 363 -1.72 20.47 3.78
CA MET A 363 -0.92 19.82 2.73
C MET A 363 -1.23 18.33 2.55
N GLY A 364 -1.81 17.68 3.56
CA GLY A 364 -1.97 16.24 3.56
C GLY A 364 -2.90 15.73 2.46
N ASN A 365 -2.66 14.52 1.96
CA ASN A 365 -3.57 13.81 1.06
C ASN A 365 -4.38 12.74 1.79
N HIS A 366 -5.29 12.10 1.06
CA HIS A 366 -5.92 10.84 1.46
C HIS A 366 -4.98 9.62 1.38
N SER A 367 -3.67 9.83 1.36
CA SER A 367 -2.64 8.82 1.27
C SER A 367 -1.32 9.38 1.79
N VAL A 368 -0.34 8.51 1.93
CA VAL A 368 1.07 8.86 2.15
C VAL A 368 1.92 8.10 1.14
N THR A 369 3.15 8.55 0.93
CA THR A 369 4.22 7.75 0.35
C THR A 369 5.47 7.89 1.21
N VAL A 370 6.28 6.85 1.25
CA VAL A 370 7.44 6.72 2.13
C VAL A 370 8.62 6.23 1.32
N ALA A 371 9.72 6.97 1.38
CA ALA A 371 10.96 6.66 0.68
C ALA A 371 12.13 7.43 1.28
N ASP A 372 13.35 6.97 1.01
CA ASP A 372 14.60 7.71 1.17
C ASP A 372 14.68 8.79 0.08
N PHE A 373 14.13 9.96 0.36
CA PHE A 373 13.99 11.03 -0.60
C PHE A 373 15.29 11.82 -0.75
N ASP A 374 16.03 12.03 0.34
CA ASP A 374 17.25 12.83 0.34
C ASP A 374 18.56 12.02 0.21
N GLY A 375 18.46 10.69 0.24
CA GLY A 375 19.56 9.77 -0.04
C GLY A 375 20.45 9.48 1.17
N ASP A 376 20.00 9.76 2.40
CA ASP A 376 20.75 9.48 3.62
C ASP A 376 20.59 8.03 4.13
N GLY A 377 19.66 7.27 3.54
CA GLY A 377 19.38 5.88 3.86
C GLY A 377 18.22 5.67 4.84
N CYS A 378 17.69 6.74 5.44
CA CYS A 378 16.47 6.75 6.24
C CYS A 378 15.26 7.02 5.34
N ASP A 379 14.05 6.68 5.79
CA ASP A 379 12.84 7.04 5.03
C ASP A 379 12.22 8.32 5.58
N GLU A 380 11.81 9.20 4.67
CA GLU A 380 10.97 10.36 4.95
C GLU A 380 9.51 10.08 4.57
N ILE A 381 8.60 10.87 5.15
CA ILE A 381 7.16 10.64 5.09
C ILE A 381 6.51 11.78 4.30
N CYS A 382 6.21 11.51 3.04
CA CYS A 382 5.51 12.43 2.16
C CYS A 382 4.00 12.29 2.35
N VAL A 383 3.40 13.30 2.99
CA VAL A 383 1.98 13.39 3.28
C VAL A 383 1.37 14.39 2.29
N GLY A 384 1.16 13.96 1.05
CA GLY A 384 0.64 14.83 -0.02
C GLY A 384 1.65 15.89 -0.47
N ALA A 385 1.34 17.17 -0.23
CA ALA A 385 2.12 18.33 -0.64
C ALA A 385 3.20 18.78 0.38
N MET A 386 3.57 17.90 1.31
CA MET A 386 4.63 18.13 2.29
C MET A 386 5.36 16.82 2.63
N THR A 387 6.60 16.95 3.09
CA THR A 387 7.40 15.83 3.59
C THR A 387 7.93 16.12 4.98
N VAL A 388 7.80 15.13 5.87
CA VAL A 388 8.40 15.12 7.20
C VAL A 388 9.63 14.23 7.15
N ASP A 389 10.75 14.75 7.65
CA ASP A 389 12.05 14.10 7.72
C ASP A 389 12.06 12.90 8.68
N HIS A 390 13.01 11.98 8.56
CA HIS A 390 13.13 10.77 9.37
C HIS A 390 13.25 11.06 10.88
N ASP A 391 13.75 12.25 11.24
CA ASP A 391 13.92 12.74 12.61
C ASP A 391 12.70 13.49 13.17
N GLY A 392 11.62 13.60 12.40
CA GLY A 392 10.36 14.25 12.79
C GLY A 392 10.31 15.76 12.58
N LYS A 393 11.30 16.37 11.92
CA LYS A 393 11.22 17.76 11.45
C LYS A 393 10.51 17.84 10.11
N GLY A 394 9.99 19.01 9.76
CA GLY A 394 9.54 19.24 8.38
C GLY A 394 10.74 19.31 7.43
N LEU A 395 10.75 18.47 6.39
CA LEU A 395 11.77 18.51 5.33
C LEU A 395 11.45 19.66 4.35
N PHE A 396 10.24 19.64 3.76
CA PHE A 396 9.70 20.75 2.99
C PHE A 396 8.16 20.73 2.94
N THR A 397 7.59 21.85 2.51
CA THR A 397 6.21 21.93 2.02
C THR A 397 6.19 22.71 0.72
N THR A 398 5.43 22.22 -0.26
CA THR A 398 5.30 22.88 -1.57
C THR A 398 4.31 24.05 -1.54
N GLY A 399 3.42 24.08 -0.53
CA GLY A 399 2.31 25.02 -0.46
C GLY A 399 1.14 24.71 -1.40
N LEU A 400 1.19 23.60 -2.15
CA LEU A 400 0.22 23.22 -3.19
C LEU A 400 -1.07 22.59 -2.65
N ARG A 401 -1.17 22.38 -1.33
CA ARG A 401 -2.38 21.94 -0.63
C ARG A 401 -2.78 20.48 -0.91
N HIS A 402 -3.84 20.08 -0.22
CA HIS A 402 -4.51 18.79 -0.27
C HIS A 402 -4.78 18.27 -1.69
N GLY A 403 -4.76 16.94 -1.82
CA GLY A 403 -5.17 16.19 -3.01
C GLY A 403 -5.62 14.76 -2.73
N ASP A 404 -6.08 14.13 -3.82
CA ASP A 404 -6.76 12.83 -3.80
C ASP A 404 -5.92 11.66 -4.35
N ALA A 405 -4.77 11.96 -4.98
CA ALA A 405 -3.84 10.98 -5.53
C ALA A 405 -2.38 11.45 -5.40
N LEU A 406 -1.46 10.51 -5.19
CA LEU A 406 -0.05 10.76 -4.91
C LEU A 406 0.81 9.61 -5.44
N HIS A 407 1.84 9.95 -6.21
CA HIS A 407 2.80 9.01 -6.79
C HIS A 407 4.21 9.49 -6.45
N ALA A 408 5.08 8.61 -5.98
CA ALA A 408 6.50 8.93 -5.80
C ALA A 408 7.34 7.81 -6.38
N GLY A 409 8.42 8.17 -7.07
CA GLY A 409 9.31 7.23 -7.75
C GLY A 409 10.33 7.97 -8.60
N ARG A 410 11.13 7.22 -9.38
CA ARG A 410 12.09 7.80 -10.32
C ARG A 410 11.45 8.11 -11.66
N PHE A 411 10.56 9.11 -11.67
CA PHE A 411 9.77 9.45 -12.86
C PHE A 411 10.57 10.16 -13.95
N ILE A 412 11.67 10.82 -13.60
CA ILE A 412 12.53 11.55 -14.55
C ILE A 412 13.93 10.93 -14.50
N PRO A 413 14.26 9.93 -15.34
CA PRO A 413 15.53 9.21 -15.27
C PRO A 413 16.78 10.11 -15.43
N SER A 414 16.63 11.24 -16.12
CA SER A 414 17.70 12.22 -16.32
C SER A 414 17.94 13.14 -15.11
N ARG A 415 17.05 13.13 -14.11
CA ARG A 415 17.16 13.90 -12.87
C ARG A 415 17.56 12.97 -11.72
N GLN A 416 18.51 13.42 -10.91
CA GLN A 416 18.90 12.68 -9.70
C GLN A 416 17.79 12.74 -8.65
N GLY A 417 17.62 11.65 -7.91
CA GLY A 417 16.64 11.54 -6.82
C GLY A 417 15.25 11.18 -7.33
N MET A 418 14.32 11.02 -6.38
CA MET A 418 12.93 10.72 -6.68
C MET A 418 12.12 11.99 -6.93
N GLN A 419 11.02 11.84 -7.66
CA GLN A 419 10.04 12.89 -7.85
C GLN A 419 8.70 12.44 -7.28
N VAL A 420 7.88 13.42 -6.94
CA VAL A 420 6.51 13.21 -6.48
C VAL A 420 5.57 13.90 -7.45
N PHE A 421 4.66 13.12 -8.01
CA PHE A 421 3.54 13.61 -8.80
C PHE A 421 2.27 13.57 -7.94
N GLY A 422 1.58 14.70 -7.87
CA GLY A 422 0.35 14.83 -7.08
C GLY A 422 -0.72 15.59 -7.85
N VAL A 423 -1.97 15.26 -7.53
CA VAL A 423 -3.12 16.11 -7.89
C VAL A 423 -3.51 16.96 -6.68
N HIS A 424 -4.24 18.05 -6.91
CA HIS A 424 -4.70 18.94 -5.85
C HIS A 424 -6.19 19.24 -5.95
N GLU A 425 -6.86 19.15 -4.81
CA GLU A 425 -8.29 19.37 -4.66
C GLU A 425 -8.58 20.85 -4.50
N ASN A 426 -9.29 21.40 -5.48
CA ASN A 426 -9.55 22.84 -5.60
C ASN A 426 -11.04 23.14 -5.41
N GLU A 427 -11.52 23.01 -4.17
CA GLU A 427 -12.92 23.29 -3.81
C GLU A 427 -13.17 24.77 -3.48
N GLY A 428 -14.14 25.38 -4.18
CA GLY A 428 -14.65 26.73 -3.89
C GLY A 428 -14.07 27.83 -4.79
N ASP A 429 -14.35 29.09 -4.45
CA ASP A 429 -13.93 30.25 -5.24
C ASP A 429 -13.20 31.27 -4.33
N ASN A 430 -11.96 30.94 -3.96
CA ASN A 430 -11.11 31.82 -3.16
C ASN A 430 -9.72 32.00 -3.82
N GLU A 431 -8.94 32.96 -3.31
CA GLU A 431 -7.63 33.30 -3.89
C GLU A 431 -6.63 32.14 -3.83
N ILE A 432 -6.72 31.28 -2.81
CA ILE A 432 -5.86 30.10 -2.67
C ILE A 432 -6.18 29.11 -3.78
N VAL A 433 -7.46 28.79 -3.99
CA VAL A 433 -7.90 27.91 -5.09
C VAL A 433 -7.39 28.42 -6.43
N LYS A 434 -7.55 29.72 -6.72
CA LYS A 434 -7.12 30.31 -8.01
C LYS A 434 -5.63 30.19 -8.31
N ARG A 435 -4.79 30.01 -7.30
CA ARG A 435 -3.32 29.90 -7.44
C ARG A 435 -2.79 28.49 -7.24
N THR A 436 -3.62 27.55 -6.82
CA THR A 436 -3.25 26.15 -6.67
C THR A 436 -3.44 25.44 -8.01
N PRO A 437 -2.43 24.71 -8.53
CA PRO A 437 -2.57 23.93 -9.76
C PRO A 437 -3.52 22.75 -9.55
N ALA A 438 -3.96 22.13 -10.62
CA ALA A 438 -4.67 20.86 -10.55
C ALA A 438 -3.70 19.69 -10.33
N VAL A 439 -2.50 19.79 -10.92
CA VAL A 439 -1.45 18.78 -10.86
C VAL A 439 -0.08 19.42 -10.80
N ALA A 440 0.85 18.74 -10.14
CA ALA A 440 2.25 19.15 -10.11
C ALA A 440 3.19 17.95 -10.02
N MET A 441 4.38 18.12 -10.59
CA MET A 441 5.55 17.28 -10.34
C MET A 441 6.55 18.11 -9.54
N PHE A 442 7.04 17.56 -8.43
CA PHE A 442 8.05 18.20 -7.60
C PHE A 442 9.16 17.24 -7.18
N ASP A 443 10.31 17.82 -6.88
CA ASP A 443 11.48 17.11 -6.38
C ASP A 443 11.21 16.53 -4.99
N GLY A 444 11.44 15.22 -4.82
CA GLY A 444 11.07 14.50 -3.61
C GLY A 444 11.89 14.86 -2.38
N ALA A 445 13.09 15.42 -2.55
CA ALA A 445 13.98 15.82 -1.44
C ALA A 445 13.79 17.29 -1.05
N THR A 446 13.48 18.15 -2.02
CA THR A 446 13.52 19.61 -1.83
C THR A 446 12.16 20.29 -1.94
N GLY A 447 11.17 19.63 -2.54
CA GLY A 447 9.87 20.23 -2.86
C GLY A 447 9.91 21.25 -3.99
N GLU A 448 11.03 21.37 -4.72
CA GLU A 448 11.12 22.24 -5.89
C GLU A 448 10.09 21.80 -6.94
N ILE A 449 9.21 22.71 -7.34
CA ILE A 449 8.23 22.46 -8.41
C ILE A 449 8.98 22.36 -9.73
N ILE A 450 8.95 21.18 -10.35
CA ILE A 450 9.53 20.92 -11.67
C ILE A 450 8.60 21.47 -12.74
N TRP A 451 7.31 21.12 -12.64
CA TRP A 451 6.24 21.69 -13.45
C TRP A 451 4.90 21.58 -12.72
N GLN A 452 3.95 22.40 -13.14
CA GLN A 452 2.57 22.40 -12.64
C GLN A 452 1.61 22.86 -13.73
N ASP A 453 0.36 22.40 -13.67
CA ASP A 453 -0.67 22.75 -14.67
C ASP A 453 -2.07 22.85 -14.04
N GLY A 454 -2.97 23.56 -14.70
CA GLY A 454 -4.39 23.61 -14.33
C GLY A 454 -4.72 24.50 -13.13
N LEU A 455 -4.11 25.68 -13.01
CA LEU A 455 -4.41 26.64 -11.92
C LEU A 455 -5.92 26.84 -11.73
N GLY A 456 -6.40 26.67 -10.50
CA GLY A 456 -7.80 26.81 -10.11
C GLY A 456 -8.74 25.71 -10.60
N GLN A 457 -8.22 24.64 -11.21
CA GLN A 457 -9.00 23.48 -11.63
C GLN A 457 -8.85 22.35 -10.63
N ASP A 458 -9.94 21.63 -10.38
CA ASP A 458 -9.95 20.47 -9.49
C ASP A 458 -9.63 19.19 -10.25
N ALA A 459 -8.61 18.45 -9.78
CA ALA A 459 -8.29 17.12 -10.26
C ALA A 459 -8.38 16.11 -9.12
N GLY A 460 -9.47 15.33 -9.10
CA GLY A 460 -9.70 14.30 -8.08
C GLY A 460 -9.01 12.95 -8.35
N ARG A 461 -8.26 12.82 -9.46
CA ARG A 461 -7.50 11.62 -9.84
C ARG A 461 -6.29 11.99 -10.68
N GLY A 462 -5.17 11.31 -10.48
CA GLY A 462 -4.00 11.40 -11.36
C GLY A 462 -3.08 10.21 -11.20
N VAL A 463 -2.27 9.97 -12.22
CA VAL A 463 -1.33 8.86 -12.31
C VAL A 463 -0.02 9.32 -12.93
N ALA A 464 1.10 8.78 -12.42
CA ALA A 464 2.40 8.80 -13.06
C ALA A 464 2.88 7.37 -13.32
N ALA A 465 3.23 7.05 -14.57
CA ALA A 465 3.82 5.77 -14.99
C ALA A 465 4.41 5.84 -16.40
N ASP A 466 5.44 5.04 -16.67
CA ASP A 466 6.01 4.85 -18.01
C ASP A 466 5.07 3.98 -18.84
N ILE A 467 4.42 4.59 -19.83
CA ILE A 467 3.43 3.93 -20.70
C ILE A 467 3.70 4.21 -22.19
N ASP A 468 4.65 5.08 -22.51
CA ASP A 468 4.96 5.54 -23.85
C ASP A 468 6.48 5.59 -24.09
N PRO A 469 7.07 4.56 -24.72
CA PRO A 469 8.52 4.41 -24.88
C PRO A 469 9.14 5.43 -25.85
N ARG A 470 8.36 6.38 -26.38
CA ARG A 470 8.87 7.50 -27.17
C ARG A 470 9.47 8.60 -26.31
N TYR A 471 9.21 8.59 -25.00
CA TYR A 471 9.70 9.57 -24.04
C TYR A 471 10.39 8.84 -22.89
N ASP A 472 11.55 9.34 -22.46
CA ASP A 472 12.26 8.73 -21.34
C ASP A 472 11.55 9.05 -20.02
N GLY A 473 11.22 8.02 -19.24
CA GLY A 473 10.62 8.14 -17.91
C GLY A 473 9.11 7.99 -17.91
N ALA A 474 8.48 8.43 -16.82
CA ALA A 474 7.04 8.29 -16.67
C ALA A 474 6.26 9.39 -17.40
N GLU A 475 5.14 9.04 -18.01
CA GLU A 475 4.08 9.98 -18.35
C GLU A 475 3.25 10.33 -17.12
N CYS A 476 2.53 11.45 -17.20
CA CYS A 476 1.58 11.89 -16.17
C CYS A 476 0.23 12.27 -16.78
N TRP A 477 -0.86 11.84 -16.16
CA TRP A 477 -2.20 12.25 -16.57
C TRP A 477 -3.15 12.35 -15.37
N CYS A 478 -4.27 13.05 -15.56
CA CYS A 478 -5.32 13.21 -14.55
C CYS A 478 -6.71 13.23 -15.20
N ASN A 479 -7.77 13.32 -14.38
CA ASN A 479 -9.15 13.37 -14.89
C ASN A 479 -9.44 14.58 -15.80
N ILE A 480 -8.58 15.61 -15.82
CA ILE A 480 -8.66 16.77 -16.73
C ILE A 480 -7.49 16.81 -17.74
N GLY A 481 -7.70 17.41 -18.91
CA GLY A 481 -6.67 17.50 -19.96
C GLY A 481 -6.29 16.14 -20.56
N GLY A 482 -5.07 16.06 -21.11
CA GLY A 482 -4.52 14.89 -21.81
C GLY A 482 -3.30 14.26 -21.12
N LEU A 483 -2.55 13.48 -21.87
CA LEU A 483 -1.31 12.81 -21.44
C LEU A 483 -0.11 13.77 -21.52
N ARG A 484 0.71 13.82 -20.47
CA ARG A 484 1.86 14.73 -20.34
C ARG A 484 3.16 13.96 -20.16
N ARG A 485 4.28 14.55 -20.56
CA ARG A 485 5.61 14.09 -20.17
C ARG A 485 5.86 14.35 -18.69
N GLY A 486 6.49 13.41 -17.99
CA GLY A 486 6.83 13.57 -16.58
C GLY A 486 7.92 14.60 -16.31
N ASP A 487 8.80 14.89 -17.28
CA ASP A 487 9.92 15.82 -17.11
C ASP A 487 9.56 17.29 -17.33
N THR A 488 8.67 17.59 -18.28
CA THR A 488 8.30 18.97 -18.65
C THR A 488 6.86 19.33 -18.35
N GLY A 489 5.97 18.34 -18.15
CA GLY A 489 4.52 18.57 -18.11
C GLY A 489 3.90 18.91 -19.46
N GLU A 490 4.67 18.84 -20.56
CA GLU A 490 4.17 19.11 -21.91
C GLU A 490 3.15 18.05 -22.33
N ILE A 491 2.01 18.49 -22.87
CA ILE A 491 0.97 17.61 -23.40
C ILE A 491 1.49 16.92 -24.68
N ILE A 492 1.64 15.59 -24.61
CA ILE A 492 2.07 14.75 -25.74
C ILE A 492 0.91 14.12 -26.49
N SER A 493 -0.26 14.04 -25.84
CA SER A 493 -1.51 13.65 -26.49
C SER A 493 -2.69 14.35 -25.84
N ASN A 494 -3.67 14.75 -26.65
CA ASN A 494 -4.97 15.23 -26.14
C ASN A 494 -5.83 14.07 -25.62
N ARG A 495 -5.48 12.83 -25.96
CA ARG A 495 -6.03 11.61 -25.37
C ARG A 495 -5.16 11.19 -24.19
N LYS A 496 -5.74 10.37 -23.33
CA LYS A 496 -5.08 9.78 -22.16
C LYS A 496 -5.65 8.38 -21.92
N PRO A 497 -4.97 7.56 -21.11
CA PRO A 497 -5.54 6.33 -20.58
C PRO A 497 -6.97 6.51 -20.05
N ASP A 498 -7.82 5.51 -20.30
CA ASP A 498 -9.22 5.54 -19.82
C ASP A 498 -9.32 5.38 -18.31
N SER A 499 -8.26 4.89 -17.65
CA SER A 499 -8.14 4.81 -16.21
C SER A 499 -7.31 5.96 -15.64
N CYS A 500 -7.71 6.48 -14.47
CA CYS A 500 -6.88 7.32 -13.60
C CYS A 500 -6.91 6.73 -12.18
N ASN A 501 -6.41 5.50 -12.03
CA ASN A 501 -6.48 4.74 -10.78
C ASN A 501 -5.12 4.09 -10.43
N PHE A 502 -4.98 2.78 -10.59
CA PHE A 502 -3.74 2.07 -10.31
C PHE A 502 -2.93 1.87 -11.60
N THR A 503 -1.63 1.75 -11.41
CA THR A 503 -0.69 1.20 -12.39
C THR A 503 -0.37 -0.22 -11.96
N ILE A 504 -0.08 -1.09 -12.91
CA ILE A 504 0.28 -2.47 -12.65
C ILE A 504 1.25 -2.98 -13.73
N TYR A 505 2.21 -3.81 -13.39
CA TYR A 505 3.04 -4.51 -14.36
C TYR A 505 2.49 -5.92 -14.55
N TRP A 506 1.83 -6.12 -15.69
CA TRP A 506 1.01 -7.30 -15.95
C TRP A 506 1.51 -8.12 -17.14
N ASP A 507 1.93 -7.47 -18.22
CA ASP A 507 2.53 -8.15 -19.35
C ASP A 507 4.06 -8.26 -19.22
N ALA A 508 4.75 -8.56 -20.32
CA ALA A 508 6.17 -8.89 -20.29
C ALA A 508 7.07 -7.70 -20.61
N ASP A 509 6.53 -6.61 -21.16
CA ASP A 509 7.34 -5.46 -21.52
C ASP A 509 7.64 -4.57 -20.28
N PRO A 510 8.54 -3.59 -20.39
CA PRO A 510 8.92 -2.78 -19.24
C PRO A 510 7.95 -1.63 -18.96
N LEU A 511 6.88 -1.46 -19.74
CA LEU A 511 5.88 -0.41 -19.53
C LEU A 511 4.86 -0.88 -18.50
N ALA A 512 4.22 0.08 -17.84
CA ALA A 512 3.13 -0.20 -16.93
C ALA A 512 1.79 -0.32 -17.67
N GLU A 513 0.96 -1.24 -17.19
CA GLU A 513 -0.46 -1.33 -17.47
C GLU A 513 -1.27 -0.50 -16.45
N LEU A 514 -2.58 -0.48 -16.68
CA LEU A 514 -3.57 0.30 -15.95
C LEU A 514 -4.54 -0.65 -15.28
N LEU A 515 -4.70 -0.51 -13.97
CA LEU A 515 -5.65 -1.27 -13.16
C LEU A 515 -6.77 -0.35 -12.69
N ASP A 516 -8.01 -0.68 -13.06
CA ASP A 516 -9.19 0.05 -12.62
C ASP A 516 -10.39 -0.87 -12.45
N HIS A 517 -11.09 -0.73 -11.32
CA HIS A 517 -12.19 -1.60 -10.95
C HIS A 517 -11.77 -3.08 -11.01
N VAL A 518 -12.27 -3.82 -12.00
CA VAL A 518 -12.04 -5.26 -12.21
C VAL A 518 -11.35 -5.52 -13.55
N SER A 519 -10.63 -4.53 -14.07
CA SER A 519 -10.02 -4.58 -15.40
C SER A 519 -8.57 -4.14 -15.40
N ILE A 520 -7.77 -4.82 -16.22
CA ILE A 520 -6.39 -4.47 -16.54
C ILE A 520 -6.35 -4.12 -18.02
N SER A 521 -5.73 -3.00 -18.36
CA SER A 521 -5.63 -2.51 -19.72
C SER A 521 -4.27 -1.88 -20.00
N LYS A 522 -3.87 -1.81 -21.27
CA LYS A 522 -2.60 -1.25 -21.69
C LYS A 522 -2.83 0.00 -22.53
N TRP A 523 -1.99 1.02 -22.34
CA TRP A 523 -1.97 2.17 -23.23
C TRP A 523 -1.27 1.82 -24.54
N ASN A 524 -1.99 1.98 -25.63
CA ASN A 524 -1.45 1.86 -26.97
C ASN A 524 -0.97 3.23 -27.45
N TRP A 525 0.28 3.57 -27.14
CA TRP A 525 0.89 4.86 -27.47
C TRP A 525 0.91 5.17 -28.98
N ASN A 526 0.90 4.14 -29.85
CA ASN A 526 0.84 4.33 -31.30
C ASN A 526 -0.55 4.79 -31.76
N ALA A 527 -1.60 4.15 -31.26
CA ALA A 527 -2.99 4.44 -31.62
C ALA A 527 -3.59 5.58 -30.77
N GLU A 528 -2.95 5.88 -29.64
CA GLU A 528 -3.45 6.69 -28.53
C GLU A 528 -4.84 6.20 -28.04
N SER A 529 -4.90 4.92 -27.69
CA SER A 529 -6.09 4.24 -27.18
C SER A 529 -5.74 3.30 -26.03
N THR A 530 -6.74 2.86 -25.28
CA THR A 530 -6.58 1.89 -24.20
C THR A 530 -7.07 0.52 -24.66
N ASP A 531 -6.21 -0.50 -24.62
CA ASP A 531 -6.53 -1.87 -25.02
C ASP A 531 -6.77 -2.74 -23.78
N LEU A 532 -7.93 -3.41 -23.70
CA LEU A 532 -8.27 -4.28 -22.58
C LEU A 532 -7.45 -5.57 -22.62
N LEU A 533 -6.74 -5.91 -21.54
CA LEU A 533 -5.99 -7.16 -21.40
C LEU A 533 -6.76 -8.20 -20.58
N LEU A 534 -7.35 -7.77 -19.47
CA LEU A 534 -8.14 -8.62 -18.58
C LEU A 534 -9.37 -7.87 -18.13
N LYS A 535 -10.52 -8.56 -18.11
CA LYS A 535 -11.68 -8.17 -17.33
C LYS A 535 -12.08 -9.36 -16.47
N ALA A 536 -11.88 -9.25 -15.17
CA ALA A 536 -12.20 -10.32 -14.24
C ALA A 536 -13.72 -10.45 -14.09
N GLU A 537 -14.23 -11.67 -14.20
CA GLU A 537 -15.66 -11.99 -14.10
C GLU A 537 -16.01 -12.55 -12.73
N GLY A 538 -17.23 -12.26 -12.23
CA GLY A 538 -17.73 -12.75 -10.94
C GLY A 538 -17.00 -12.20 -9.72
N VAL A 539 -16.31 -11.06 -9.88
CA VAL A 539 -15.61 -10.34 -8.81
C VAL A 539 -16.07 -8.89 -8.69
N VAL A 540 -15.76 -8.26 -7.57
CA VAL A 540 -16.07 -6.85 -7.31
C VAL A 540 -14.83 -6.04 -6.94
N SER A 541 -14.83 -4.78 -7.37
CA SER A 541 -13.93 -3.76 -6.84
C SER A 541 -14.52 -3.11 -5.58
N ASN A 542 -13.66 -2.52 -4.77
CA ASN A 542 -13.97 -1.91 -3.49
C ASN A 542 -14.15 -0.39 -3.58
N ASN A 543 -14.69 0.18 -2.49
CA ASN A 543 -14.68 1.62 -2.19
C ASN A 543 -15.43 2.49 -3.23
N GLY A 544 -16.47 1.92 -3.86
CA GLY A 544 -17.37 2.63 -4.76
C GLY A 544 -16.66 3.15 -6.01
N THR A 545 -16.71 4.46 -6.23
CA THR A 545 -16.06 5.11 -7.39
C THR A 545 -14.54 5.16 -7.28
N LYS A 546 -13.94 4.81 -6.13
CA LYS A 546 -12.49 4.62 -6.04
C LYS A 546 -12.05 3.36 -6.79
N GLY A 547 -12.90 2.33 -6.85
CA GLY A 547 -12.72 1.17 -7.73
C GLY A 547 -11.46 0.38 -7.42
N ASN A 548 -11.12 0.24 -6.13
CA ASN A 548 -9.87 -0.40 -5.72
C ASN A 548 -9.95 -1.93 -5.82
N PRO A 549 -8.84 -2.63 -6.09
CA PRO A 549 -8.74 -4.05 -5.74
C PRO A 549 -8.79 -4.22 -4.20
N CYS A 550 -8.85 -5.46 -3.72
CA CYS A 550 -8.50 -5.74 -2.32
C CYS A 550 -7.01 -5.44 -2.09
N LEU A 551 -6.15 -5.88 -3.01
CA LEU A 551 -4.72 -5.59 -3.05
C LEU A 551 -4.21 -5.75 -4.48
N SER A 552 -3.19 -5.00 -4.87
CA SER A 552 -2.38 -5.28 -6.06
C SER A 552 -0.89 -5.18 -5.74
N GLY A 553 -0.11 -6.15 -6.20
CA GLY A 553 1.35 -6.15 -6.13
C GLY A 553 1.97 -7.53 -6.37
N ASP A 554 3.29 -7.58 -6.55
CA ASP A 554 4.09 -8.82 -6.63
C ASP A 554 4.04 -9.52 -5.27
N ILE A 555 3.10 -10.44 -5.08
CA ILE A 555 2.91 -11.17 -3.83
C ILE A 555 3.11 -12.66 -4.01
N LEU A 556 3.24 -13.17 -5.24
CA LEU A 556 3.45 -14.56 -5.63
C LEU A 556 4.15 -14.56 -7.00
N GLY A 557 4.53 -15.73 -7.51
CA GLY A 557 5.02 -15.82 -8.89
C GLY A 557 6.33 -15.07 -9.12
N ASP A 558 6.48 -14.46 -10.29
CA ASP A 558 7.67 -13.67 -10.62
C ASP A 558 7.44 -12.18 -10.34
N TRP A 559 8.22 -11.29 -10.98
CA TRP A 559 8.23 -9.87 -10.67
C TRP A 559 6.95 -9.11 -11.02
N ARG A 560 6.04 -9.72 -11.77
CA ARG A 560 4.80 -9.09 -12.21
C ARG A 560 3.76 -9.18 -11.12
N GLU A 561 2.87 -8.21 -11.13
CA GLU A 561 2.01 -7.96 -9.99
C GLU A 561 0.72 -8.77 -10.05
N GLU A 562 0.35 -9.41 -8.95
CA GLU A 562 -0.97 -10.01 -8.78
C GLU A 562 -2.02 -8.94 -8.48
N VAL A 563 -3.29 -9.33 -8.68
CA VAL A 563 -4.45 -8.57 -8.20
C VAL A 563 -5.37 -9.47 -7.41
N ILE A 564 -5.74 -9.02 -6.21
CA ILE A 564 -6.76 -9.66 -5.37
C ILE A 564 -8.08 -8.92 -5.53
N TRP A 565 -9.13 -9.64 -5.90
CA TRP A 565 -10.52 -9.17 -5.81
C TRP A 565 -11.38 -10.14 -5.01
N ALA A 566 -12.43 -9.63 -4.36
CA ALA A 566 -13.44 -10.47 -3.74
C ALA A 566 -14.44 -10.99 -4.78
N SER A 567 -14.92 -12.23 -4.60
CA SER A 567 -16.08 -12.72 -5.36
C SER A 567 -17.33 -11.87 -5.07
N GLU A 568 -18.26 -11.80 -6.03
CA GLU A 568 -19.52 -11.06 -5.87
C GLU A 568 -20.30 -11.49 -4.61
N ASP A 569 -20.31 -12.79 -4.31
CA ASP A 569 -21.00 -13.38 -3.16
C ASP A 569 -20.22 -13.27 -1.83
N GLN A 570 -19.01 -12.71 -1.86
CA GLN A 570 -18.15 -12.48 -0.69
C GLN A 570 -17.71 -13.78 0.02
N THR A 571 -17.57 -14.88 -0.74
CA THR A 571 -17.18 -16.20 -0.20
C THR A 571 -15.71 -16.56 -0.45
N GLU A 572 -15.04 -15.87 -1.36
CA GLU A 572 -13.63 -16.07 -1.65
C GLU A 572 -12.94 -14.76 -2.07
N LEU A 573 -11.63 -14.71 -1.86
CA LEU A 573 -10.74 -13.80 -2.57
C LEU A 573 -10.14 -14.55 -3.77
N ARG A 574 -10.08 -13.88 -4.92
CA ARG A 574 -9.48 -14.40 -6.15
C ARG A 574 -8.20 -13.64 -6.45
N ILE A 575 -7.09 -14.36 -6.47
CA ILE A 575 -5.76 -13.83 -6.79
C ILE A 575 -5.50 -14.13 -8.27
N TYR A 576 -5.53 -13.09 -9.08
CA TYR A 576 -5.17 -13.17 -10.49
C TYR A 576 -3.67 -12.91 -10.62
N SER A 577 -2.97 -13.82 -11.30
CA SER A 577 -1.58 -13.64 -11.72
C SER A 577 -1.51 -13.77 -13.24
N THR A 578 -0.52 -13.12 -13.85
CA THR A 578 -0.37 -13.11 -15.31
C THR A 578 0.04 -14.49 -15.84
N THR A 579 -0.45 -14.82 -17.02
CA THR A 579 -0.04 -16.02 -17.79
C THR A 579 0.61 -15.66 -19.11
N ILE A 580 0.87 -14.37 -19.32
CA ILE A 580 1.65 -13.87 -20.45
C ILE A 580 3.11 -14.29 -20.17
N PRO A 581 3.81 -15.00 -21.08
CA PRO A 581 5.19 -15.42 -20.83
C PRO A 581 6.13 -14.24 -20.60
N ALA A 582 7.01 -14.34 -19.60
CA ALA A 582 8.02 -13.33 -19.32
C ALA A 582 9.10 -13.30 -20.43
N VAL A 583 9.81 -12.17 -20.54
CA VAL A 583 10.98 -12.04 -21.44
C VAL A 583 12.30 -11.90 -20.68
N ASP A 584 12.22 -11.63 -19.37
CA ASP A 584 13.33 -11.47 -18.44
C ASP A 584 12.99 -12.07 -17.07
N ARG A 585 13.94 -11.96 -16.13
CA ARG A 585 13.74 -12.24 -14.72
C ARG A 585 14.26 -11.08 -13.91
N ARG A 586 13.55 -10.75 -12.83
CA ARG A 586 13.92 -9.70 -11.88
C ARG A 586 13.71 -10.25 -10.49
N ALA A 587 14.45 -9.72 -9.52
CA ALA A 587 14.13 -9.99 -8.12
C ALA A 587 12.71 -9.50 -7.83
N THR A 588 12.02 -10.20 -6.94
CA THR A 588 10.70 -9.77 -6.45
C THR A 588 10.74 -8.34 -5.95
N TRP A 589 9.71 -7.57 -6.26
CA TRP A 589 9.59 -6.17 -5.84
C TRP A 589 9.31 -6.03 -4.35
N MET A 590 8.95 -7.11 -3.67
CA MET A 590 8.90 -7.14 -2.20
C MET A 590 10.30 -7.02 -1.55
N ASN A 591 11.37 -7.16 -2.33
CA ASN A 591 12.73 -6.84 -1.90
C ASN A 591 13.14 -5.38 -2.20
N ASP A 592 12.35 -4.62 -2.96
CA ASP A 592 12.49 -3.17 -3.08
C ASP A 592 11.81 -2.50 -1.87
N ARG A 593 12.59 -1.73 -1.09
CA ARG A 593 12.10 -1.12 0.16
C ARG A 593 10.88 -0.24 -0.09
N GLN A 594 10.95 0.70 -1.03
CA GLN A 594 9.86 1.62 -1.30
C GLN A 594 8.59 0.88 -1.74
N TYR A 595 8.74 -0.07 -2.66
CA TYR A 595 7.62 -0.88 -3.14
C TYR A 595 6.98 -1.69 -2.00
N ARG A 596 7.77 -2.38 -1.18
CA ARG A 596 7.28 -3.16 -0.04
C ARG A 596 6.59 -2.30 1.02
N LEU A 597 7.10 -1.09 1.27
CA LEU A 597 6.46 -0.11 2.13
C LEU A 597 5.12 0.35 1.52
N ALA A 598 5.04 0.48 0.19
CA ALA A 598 3.82 0.80 -0.51
C ALA A 598 2.74 -0.27 -0.41
N ILE A 599 3.12 -1.54 -0.44
CA ILE A 599 2.18 -2.63 -0.13
C ILE A 599 1.62 -2.49 1.29
N ALA A 600 2.44 -2.09 2.27
CA ALA A 600 1.99 -1.90 3.65
C ALA A 600 1.01 -0.73 3.81
N TRP A 601 1.19 0.37 3.07
CA TRP A 601 0.29 1.52 3.13
C TRP A 601 -0.85 1.49 2.09
N GLN A 602 -0.91 0.52 1.18
CA GLN A 602 -1.90 0.49 0.10
C GLN A 602 -3.35 0.56 0.60
N ASN A 603 -3.67 -0.03 1.74
CA ASN A 603 -5.04 -0.03 2.33
C ASN A 603 -5.46 1.32 2.97
N VAL A 604 -4.53 2.28 3.05
CA VAL A 604 -4.68 3.48 3.87
C VAL A 604 -5.52 4.52 3.13
N ALA A 605 -6.66 4.86 3.72
CA ALA A 605 -7.59 5.87 3.22
C ALA A 605 -8.00 5.72 1.74
N TYR A 606 -7.42 6.47 0.80
CA TYR A 606 -7.64 6.27 -0.63
C TYR A 606 -6.41 5.59 -1.22
N ASN A 607 -6.54 4.29 -1.44
CA ASN A 607 -5.47 3.40 -1.90
C ASN A 607 -4.78 4.00 -3.15
N GLN A 608 -3.44 4.01 -3.15
CA GLN A 608 -2.61 4.40 -4.30
C GLN A 608 -1.76 3.21 -4.76
N PRO A 609 -1.37 3.14 -6.05
CA PRO A 609 -0.53 2.05 -6.54
C PRO A 609 0.89 2.12 -5.95
N PRO A 610 1.55 0.96 -5.79
CA PRO A 610 2.94 0.92 -5.36
C PRO A 610 3.89 1.39 -6.48
N HIS A 611 5.06 1.89 -6.08
CA HIS A 611 6.14 2.34 -6.97
C HIS A 611 7.49 1.82 -6.46
N SER A 612 8.39 1.49 -7.38
CA SER A 612 9.76 1.06 -7.07
C SER A 612 10.68 2.25 -6.75
N SER A 613 11.78 1.96 -6.05
CA SER A 613 12.84 2.96 -5.77
C SER A 613 13.73 3.30 -6.95
N PHE A 614 13.63 2.55 -8.05
CA PHE A 614 14.46 2.67 -9.25
C PHE A 614 13.66 2.92 -10.51
#